data_AF-A0A9D8S1I9-F1
#
_entry.id   AF-A0A9D8S1I9-F1
#
_cell.length_a   1.000
_cell.length_b   1.000
_cell.length_c   1.000
_cell.angle_alpha   90.00
_cell.angle_beta   90.00
_cell.angle_gamma   90.00
#
_symmetry.space_group_name_H-M   'P 1'
#
loop_
_entity.id
_entity.type
_entity.pdbx_description
1 polymer ?
#
loop_
_entity_poly.entity_id
_entity_poly.type
_entity_poly.pdbx_seq_one_letter_code
_entity_poly.pdbx_strand_id
1 'polypeptide(L)'
;MNEKGKVIKMAFCKNCGTQLKEGAAFCKNCGMKIGDKLPVSGLAAGNIYGMMPTHSGEQKENDTAEQVLKKLNAGKDIAVEKAKAANDRFQKWLPGAKESVTGKCRNVMERFSASSSAQPVSEGVIYCSECGAPNKENYRFCSHCGTPLIH
;
A
#
# COMPACT_ATOMS: atom_id res chain seq x y z
N MET A 1 -27.85 32.02 -41.75
CA MET A 1 -27.19 31.56 -40.52
C MET A 1 -27.18 30.04 -40.60
N ASN A 2 -26.04 29.36 -40.75
CA ASN A 2 -25.97 27.90 -40.62
C ASN A 2 -24.62 27.49 -40.00
N GLU A 3 -24.73 26.60 -39.03
CA GLU A 3 -23.82 26.32 -37.92
C GLU A 3 -22.47 25.75 -38.33
N LYS A 4 -21.42 26.34 -37.73
CA LYS A 4 -20.03 25.92 -37.86
C LYS A 4 -19.85 24.54 -37.24
N GLY A 5 -19.35 23.59 -38.05
CA GLY A 5 -18.94 22.26 -37.62
C GLY A 5 -18.00 22.31 -36.43
N LYS A 6 -18.49 21.82 -35.28
CA LYS A 6 -17.73 21.63 -34.06
C LYS A 6 -16.90 20.35 -34.23
N VAL A 7 -15.58 20.49 -34.32
CA VAL A 7 -14.66 19.34 -34.34
C VAL A 7 -14.80 18.59 -33.02
N ILE A 8 -15.37 17.39 -33.05
CA ILE A 8 -15.66 16.59 -31.86
C ILE A 8 -14.35 16.04 -31.31
N LYS A 9 -13.81 16.62 -30.24
CA LYS A 9 -12.55 16.14 -29.63
C LYS A 9 -12.87 14.95 -28.72
N MET A 10 -12.76 13.74 -29.28
CA MET A 10 -12.86 12.49 -28.52
C MET A 10 -11.68 12.36 -27.56
N ALA A 11 -11.95 12.17 -26.27
CA ALA A 11 -10.94 11.93 -25.24
C ALA A 11 -11.05 10.50 -24.72
N PHE A 12 -9.98 9.96 -24.14
CA PHE A 12 -9.98 8.65 -23.50
C PHE A 12 -9.75 8.79 -21.99
N CYS A 13 -10.40 7.93 -21.21
CA CYS A 13 -10.19 7.88 -19.78
C CYS A 13 -8.75 7.47 -19.46
N LYS A 14 -8.05 8.28 -18.65
CA LYS A 14 -6.67 7.97 -18.23
C LYS A 14 -6.56 6.73 -17.32
N ASN A 15 -7.66 6.31 -16.70
CA ASN A 15 -7.68 5.14 -15.82
C ASN A 15 -7.93 3.84 -16.56
N CYS A 16 -8.92 3.81 -17.45
CA CYS A 16 -9.41 2.56 -18.05
C CYS A 16 -9.40 2.58 -19.59
N GLY A 17 -8.91 3.64 -20.22
CA GLY A 17 -8.79 3.76 -21.68
C GLY A 17 -10.11 3.89 -22.44
N THR A 18 -11.26 3.92 -21.76
CA THR A 18 -12.56 4.02 -22.44
C THR A 18 -12.77 5.39 -23.08
N GLN A 19 -13.32 5.40 -24.30
CA GLN A 19 -13.67 6.62 -25.01
C GLN A 19 -14.75 7.42 -24.26
N LEU A 20 -14.43 8.67 -23.99
CA LEU A 20 -15.27 9.64 -23.30
C LEU A 20 -16.00 10.51 -24.32
N LYS A 21 -17.27 10.80 -24.02
CA LYS A 21 -18.07 11.78 -24.76
C LYS A 21 -17.66 13.20 -24.35
N GLU A 22 -17.93 14.18 -25.21
CA GLU A 22 -17.64 15.58 -24.91
C GLU A 22 -18.30 16.04 -23.61
N GLY A 23 -17.56 16.75 -22.75
CA GLY A 23 -18.09 17.28 -21.49
C GLY A 23 -18.44 16.24 -20.43
N ALA A 24 -17.98 14.99 -20.56
CA ALA A 24 -18.19 13.97 -19.55
C ALA A 24 -17.43 14.33 -18.25
N ALA A 25 -18.16 14.71 -17.21
CA ALA A 25 -17.59 14.98 -15.88
C ALA A 25 -17.05 13.71 -15.19
N PHE A 26 -17.48 12.53 -15.63
CA PHE A 26 -17.11 11.23 -15.07
C PHE A 26 -16.96 10.17 -16.18
N CYS A 27 -16.06 9.22 -15.98
CA CYS A 27 -15.95 8.06 -16.84
C CYS A 27 -17.13 7.11 -16.62
N LYS A 28 -17.94 6.88 -17.66
CA LYS A 28 -19.08 5.95 -17.63
C LYS A 28 -18.71 4.49 -17.35
N ASN A 29 -17.43 4.11 -17.52
CA ASN A 29 -16.99 2.72 -17.36
C ASN A 29 -16.36 2.47 -15.98
N CYS A 30 -15.53 3.39 -15.49
CA CYS A 30 -14.80 3.20 -14.22
C CYS A 30 -15.15 4.20 -13.12
N GLY A 31 -16.04 5.16 -13.37
CA GLY A 31 -16.49 6.15 -12.39
C GLY A 31 -15.49 7.27 -12.06
N MET A 32 -14.27 7.25 -12.62
CA MET A 32 -13.27 8.29 -12.36
C MET A 32 -13.77 9.67 -12.81
N LYS A 33 -13.64 10.68 -11.94
CA LYS A 33 -13.93 12.08 -12.27
C LYS A 33 -12.95 12.60 -13.32
N ILE A 34 -13.46 13.21 -14.38
CA ILE A 34 -12.67 13.82 -15.44
C ILE A 34 -12.82 15.33 -15.24
N GLY A 35 -11.84 15.91 -14.53
CA GLY A 35 -11.90 17.30 -14.06
C GLY A 35 -11.75 18.31 -15.20
N ASP A 36 -12.61 19.32 -15.21
CA ASP A 36 -12.50 20.49 -16.06
C ASP A 36 -11.36 21.41 -15.55
N LYS A 37 -10.46 21.76 -16.49
CA LYS A 37 -9.37 22.76 -16.38
C LYS A 37 -8.26 22.47 -15.36
N LEU A 38 -7.14 21.91 -15.86
CA LEU A 38 -5.81 22.16 -15.31
C LEU A 38 -5.34 23.56 -15.73
N PRO A 39 -5.07 24.52 -14.83
CA PRO A 39 -4.25 25.68 -15.17
C PRO A 39 -2.80 25.21 -15.22
N VAL A 40 -2.28 24.96 -16.43
CA VAL A 40 -0.84 24.92 -16.67
C VAL A 40 -0.38 26.34 -16.96
N SER A 41 0.02 27.05 -15.92
CA SER A 41 0.86 28.25 -16.04
C SER A 41 1.85 28.27 -14.89
N GLY A 42 3.11 27.92 -15.17
CA GLY A 42 4.15 27.95 -14.15
C GLY A 42 5.52 27.40 -14.55
N LEU A 43 5.88 27.35 -15.84
CA LEU A 43 7.30 27.33 -16.19
C LEU A 43 7.79 28.78 -16.21
N ALA A 44 8.27 29.25 -15.06
CA ALA A 44 9.13 30.42 -14.99
C ALA A 44 10.58 29.92 -14.96
N ALA A 45 11.29 30.14 -16.06
CA ALA A 45 12.74 30.09 -16.10
C ALA A 45 13.28 31.16 -15.13
N GLY A 46 13.92 30.73 -14.04
CA GLY A 46 14.53 31.60 -13.04
C GLY A 46 15.92 31.09 -12.67
N ASN A 47 16.91 31.97 -12.88
CA ASN A 47 18.36 31.78 -12.72
C ASN A 47 18.83 30.93 -11.53
N ILE A 48 19.73 29.99 -11.82
CA ILE A 48 20.34 29.05 -10.86
C ILE A 48 21.77 29.47 -10.42
N TYR A 49 22.20 30.68 -10.75
CA TYR A 49 23.54 31.19 -10.41
C TYR A 49 23.40 32.41 -9.48
N GLY A 50 23.68 32.25 -8.18
CA GLY A 50 23.77 33.43 -7.32
C GLY A 50 23.67 33.26 -5.81
N MET A 51 23.63 32.05 -5.24
CA MET A 51 23.62 31.91 -3.77
C MET A 51 24.50 30.74 -3.33
N MET A 52 25.79 31.01 -3.12
CA MET A 52 26.60 30.18 -2.24
C MET A 52 27.39 31.13 -1.31
N PRO A 53 27.12 31.12 0.01
CA PRO A 53 27.87 31.93 0.95
C PRO A 53 29.22 31.28 1.24
N THR A 54 30.29 32.07 1.09
CA THR A 54 31.66 31.70 1.50
C THR A 54 31.77 31.83 3.01
N HIS A 55 31.52 30.73 3.74
CA HIS A 55 31.85 30.67 5.16
C HIS A 55 33.28 30.14 5.31
N SER A 56 34.23 31.07 5.45
CA SER A 56 35.52 30.80 6.07
C SER A 56 35.28 30.51 7.56
N GLY A 57 35.20 29.23 7.91
CA GLY A 57 35.16 28.76 9.29
C GLY A 57 36.47 28.06 9.63
N GLU A 58 37.23 28.66 10.54
CA GLU A 58 38.40 28.05 11.21
C GLU A 58 38.07 26.65 11.73
N GLN A 59 38.72 25.62 11.18
CA GLN A 59 38.65 24.27 11.71
C GLN A 59 39.66 24.13 12.86
N LYS A 60 39.18 24.13 14.10
CA LYS A 60 39.99 23.80 15.29
C LYS A 60 40.17 22.29 15.41
N GLU A 61 41.45 21.89 15.36
CA GLU A 61 42.11 20.75 16.01
C GLU A 61 41.42 19.38 16.04
N ASN A 62 41.77 18.57 15.03
CA ASN A 62 42.09 17.14 15.05
C ASN A 62 41.91 16.40 16.40
N ASP A 63 40.72 15.80 16.61
CA ASP A 63 40.53 14.76 17.62
C ASP A 63 41.56 13.63 17.37
N THR A 64 42.36 13.23 18.38
CA THR A 64 43.28 12.10 18.23
C THR A 64 42.49 10.82 17.88
N ALA A 65 43.10 9.91 17.12
CA ALA A 65 42.44 8.66 16.71
C ALA A 65 41.85 7.87 17.89
N GLU A 66 42.48 7.95 19.06
CA GLU A 66 42.00 7.36 20.31
C GLU A 66 40.74 8.04 20.85
N GLN A 67 40.63 9.37 20.74
CA GLN A 67 39.42 10.11 21.11
C GLN A 67 38.25 9.81 20.17
N VAL A 68 38.52 9.67 18.87
CA VAL A 68 37.51 9.26 17.88
C VAL A 68 37.04 7.82 18.16
N LEU A 69 37.97 6.90 18.41
CA LEU A 69 37.67 5.50 18.71
C LEU A 69 36.85 5.36 20.01
N LYS A 70 37.19 6.14 21.04
CA LYS A 70 36.44 6.16 22.31
C LYS A 70 35.01 6.66 22.14
N LYS A 71 34.79 7.73 21.35
CA LYS A 71 33.45 8.25 21.02
C LYS A 71 32.61 7.22 20.24
N LEU A 72 33.22 6.52 19.28
CA LEU A 72 32.54 5.48 18.49
C LEU A 72 32.16 4.25 19.33
N ASN A 73 33.03 3.82 20.26
CA ASN A 73 32.74 2.67 21.12
C ASN A 73 31.70 3.00 22.20
N ALA A 74 31.76 4.17 22.81
CA ALA A 74 30.73 4.62 23.77
C ALA A 74 29.32 4.65 23.15
N GLY A 75 29.20 4.97 21.85
CA GLY A 75 27.93 4.89 21.13
C GLY A 75 27.44 3.46 20.87
N LYS A 76 28.36 2.50 20.69
CA LYS A 76 28.04 1.08 20.51
C LYS A 76 27.59 0.42 21.81
N ASP A 77 28.20 0.76 22.94
CA ASP A 77 27.85 0.18 24.24
C ASP A 77 26.40 0.50 24.63
N ILE A 78 25.94 1.72 24.36
CA ILE A 78 24.55 2.13 24.60
C ILE A 78 23.57 1.37 23.69
N ALA A 79 23.92 1.13 22.43
CA ALA A 79 23.09 0.39 21.50
C ALA A 79 22.98 -1.10 21.86
N VAL A 80 24.11 -1.70 22.29
CA VAL A 80 24.18 -3.09 22.72
C VAL A 80 23.37 -3.32 24.01
N GLU A 81 23.47 -2.44 24.99
CA GLU A 81 22.68 -2.53 26.23
C GLU A 81 21.17 -2.38 25.97
N LYS A 82 20.76 -1.45 25.10
CA LYS A 82 19.35 -1.32 24.69
C LYS A 82 18.83 -2.56 23.96
N ALA A 83 19.63 -3.13 23.06
CA ALA A 83 19.27 -4.35 22.34
C ALA A 83 19.16 -5.56 23.29
N LYS A 84 20.08 -5.66 24.26
CA LYS A 84 20.07 -6.71 25.28
C LYS A 84 18.84 -6.61 26.19
N ALA A 85 18.49 -5.39 26.62
CA ALA A 85 17.27 -5.14 27.40
C ALA A 85 15.99 -5.48 26.61
N ALA A 86 15.95 -5.16 25.30
CA ALA A 86 14.84 -5.54 24.44
C ALA A 86 14.70 -7.07 24.29
N ASN A 87 15.83 -7.77 24.11
CA ASN A 87 15.84 -9.23 24.02
C ASN A 87 15.45 -9.91 25.34
N ASP A 88 15.89 -9.40 26.49
CA ASP A 88 15.49 -9.93 27.81
C ASP A 88 13.98 -9.79 28.04
N ARG A 89 13.39 -8.64 27.66
CA ARG A 89 11.93 -8.45 27.68
C ARG A 89 11.20 -9.43 26.78
N PHE A 90 11.74 -9.70 25.59
CA PHE A 90 11.17 -10.68 24.67
C PHE A 90 11.23 -12.10 25.23
N GLN A 91 12.38 -12.51 25.78
CA GLN A 91 12.56 -13.83 26.39
C GLN A 91 11.64 -14.06 27.59
N LYS A 92 11.37 -13.02 28.39
CA LYS A 92 10.40 -13.08 29.51
C LYS A 92 8.95 -13.21 29.03
N TRP A 93 8.60 -12.68 27.86
CA TRP A 93 7.27 -12.81 27.26
C TRP A 93 7.05 -14.16 26.55
N LEU A 94 8.10 -14.73 25.95
CA LEU A 94 8.06 -16.00 25.21
C LEU A 94 7.31 -17.16 25.89
N PRO A 95 7.50 -17.47 27.19
CA PRO A 95 6.79 -18.60 27.81
C PRO A 95 5.27 -18.40 27.80
N GLY A 96 4.75 -17.19 28.07
CA GLY A 96 3.30 -16.92 27.99
C GLY A 96 2.76 -16.84 26.55
N ALA A 97 3.62 -16.51 25.58
CA ALA A 97 3.25 -16.48 24.17
C ALA A 97 3.02 -17.89 23.59
N LYS A 98 3.79 -18.89 24.04
CA LYS A 98 3.65 -20.29 23.60
C LYS A 98 2.31 -20.89 24.05
N GLU A 99 1.90 -20.67 25.30
CA GLU A 99 0.56 -21.03 25.80
C GLU A 99 -0.57 -20.33 25.01
N SER A 100 -0.41 -19.05 24.66
CA SER A 100 -1.46 -18.27 23.97
C SER A 100 -1.64 -18.65 22.50
N VAL A 101 -0.55 -18.98 21.80
CA VAL A 101 -0.57 -19.41 20.40
C VAL A 101 -1.02 -20.88 20.27
N THR A 102 -0.55 -21.78 21.15
CA THR A 102 -0.98 -23.19 21.13
C THR A 102 -2.42 -23.38 21.63
N GLY A 103 -2.87 -22.58 22.60
CA GLY A 103 -4.27 -22.59 23.07
C GLY A 103 -5.26 -22.13 21.99
N LYS A 104 -4.90 -21.12 21.18
CA LYS A 104 -5.71 -20.69 20.04
C LYS A 104 -5.76 -21.74 18.92
N CYS A 105 -4.63 -22.40 18.61
CA CYS A 105 -4.63 -23.47 17.61
C CYS A 105 -5.40 -24.72 18.07
N ARG A 106 -5.31 -25.09 19.37
CA ARG A 106 -6.07 -26.21 19.94
C ARG A 106 -7.58 -25.98 19.85
N ASN A 107 -8.03 -24.78 20.21
CA ASN A 107 -9.45 -24.43 20.17
C ASN A 107 -9.98 -24.36 18.73
N VAL A 108 -9.17 -23.93 17.75
CA VAL A 108 -9.52 -23.98 16.32
C VAL A 108 -9.62 -25.43 15.82
N MET A 109 -8.69 -26.32 16.18
CA MET A 109 -8.70 -27.73 15.77
C MET A 109 -9.85 -28.52 16.41
N GLU A 110 -10.13 -28.33 17.69
CA GLU A 110 -11.26 -28.98 18.38
C GLU A 110 -12.61 -28.48 17.84
N ARG A 111 -12.73 -27.19 17.52
CA ARG A 111 -13.94 -26.63 16.88
C ARG A 111 -14.12 -27.13 15.44
N PHE A 112 -13.03 -27.39 14.71
CA PHE A 112 -13.09 -28.02 13.40
C PHE A 112 -13.62 -29.47 13.48
N SER A 113 -13.17 -30.26 14.46
CA SER A 113 -13.71 -31.60 14.69
C SER A 113 -15.16 -31.61 15.15
N ALA A 114 -15.57 -30.67 16.01
CA ALA A 114 -16.96 -30.58 16.49
C ALA A 114 -17.96 -30.08 15.43
N SER A 115 -17.49 -29.35 14.42
CA SER A 115 -18.31 -28.88 13.30
C SER A 115 -18.28 -29.82 12.08
N SER A 116 -17.48 -30.89 12.12
CA SER A 116 -17.35 -31.90 11.07
C SER A 116 -18.49 -32.93 11.10
N SER A 117 -19.73 -32.47 10.97
CA SER A 117 -20.63 -33.19 10.06
C SER A 117 -20.14 -32.84 8.66
N ALA A 118 -19.23 -33.66 8.12
CA ALA A 118 -18.72 -33.50 6.77
C ALA A 118 -19.89 -33.56 5.78
N GLN A 119 -20.42 -32.39 5.43
CA GLN A 119 -21.31 -32.27 4.30
C GLN A 119 -20.46 -32.47 3.04
N PRO A 120 -20.94 -33.25 2.06
CA PRO A 120 -20.21 -33.45 0.82
C PRO A 120 -19.92 -32.09 0.18
N VAL A 121 -18.65 -31.86 -0.16
CA VAL A 121 -18.25 -30.71 -0.96
C VAL A 121 -19.03 -30.76 -2.27
N SER A 122 -19.95 -29.82 -2.47
CA SER A 122 -20.69 -29.75 -3.71
C SER A 122 -19.74 -29.29 -4.81
N GLU A 123 -19.45 -30.16 -5.78
CA GLU A 123 -18.80 -29.83 -7.04
C GLU A 123 -19.41 -28.54 -7.63
N GLY A 124 -18.57 -27.59 -8.09
CA GLY A 124 -19.01 -26.37 -8.77
C GLY A 124 -18.98 -25.06 -7.96
N VAL A 125 -18.02 -24.89 -7.05
CA VAL A 125 -17.76 -23.60 -6.38
C VAL A 125 -16.62 -22.84 -7.08
N ILE A 126 -16.92 -21.62 -7.53
CA ILE A 126 -15.94 -20.68 -8.08
C ILE A 126 -15.73 -19.51 -7.12
N TYR A 127 -14.51 -18.97 -7.01
CA TYR A 127 -14.19 -17.85 -6.14
C TYR A 127 -14.08 -16.56 -6.93
N CYS A 128 -14.64 -15.47 -6.39
CA CYS A 128 -14.53 -14.15 -7.00
C CYS A 128 -13.08 -13.65 -6.98
N SER A 129 -12.53 -13.25 -8.12
CA SER A 129 -11.17 -12.69 -8.20
C SER A 129 -11.01 -11.36 -7.46
N GLU A 130 -12.09 -10.58 -7.32
CA GLU A 130 -12.04 -9.23 -6.73
C GLU A 130 -12.24 -9.23 -5.21
N CYS A 131 -13.13 -10.08 -4.69
CA CYS A 131 -13.45 -10.09 -3.25
C CYS A 131 -13.23 -11.45 -2.55
N GLY A 132 -12.90 -12.50 -3.29
CA GLY A 132 -12.68 -13.85 -2.74
C GLY A 132 -13.94 -14.60 -2.32
N ALA A 133 -15.14 -14.04 -2.49
CA ALA A 133 -16.38 -14.70 -2.09
C ALA A 133 -16.62 -15.99 -2.92
N PRO A 134 -17.06 -17.10 -2.28
CA PRO A 134 -17.47 -18.30 -2.99
C PRO A 134 -18.82 -18.08 -3.71
N ASN A 135 -18.93 -18.58 -4.93
CA ASN A 135 -20.13 -18.50 -5.76
C ASN A 135 -20.37 -19.82 -6.48
N LYS A 136 -21.61 -20.08 -6.91
CA LYS A 136 -21.93 -21.24 -7.73
C LYS A 136 -21.42 -21.02 -9.15
N GLU A 137 -20.97 -22.08 -9.82
CA GLU A 137 -20.45 -22.03 -11.20
C GLU A 137 -21.45 -21.46 -12.23
N ASN A 138 -22.75 -21.46 -11.95
CA ASN A 138 -23.77 -20.90 -12.85
C ASN A 138 -24.10 -19.41 -12.62
N TYR A 139 -23.46 -18.74 -11.66
CA TYR A 139 -23.74 -17.34 -11.35
C TYR A 139 -22.99 -16.39 -12.28
N ARG A 140 -23.70 -15.53 -13.01
CA ARG A 140 -23.06 -14.55 -13.92
C ARG A 140 -22.31 -13.42 -13.20
N PHE A 141 -22.71 -13.10 -11.96
CA PHE A 141 -22.14 -12.03 -11.15
C PHE A 141 -21.92 -12.52 -9.72
N CYS A 142 -20.91 -11.97 -9.05
CA CYS A 142 -20.62 -12.25 -7.66
C CYS A 142 -21.78 -11.79 -6.78
N SER A 143 -22.32 -12.71 -5.98
CA SER A 143 -23.42 -12.43 -5.04
C SER A 143 -23.05 -11.45 -3.93
N HIS A 144 -21.76 -11.20 -3.69
CA HIS A 144 -21.27 -10.30 -2.65
C HIS A 144 -20.92 -8.90 -3.17
N CYS A 145 -20.15 -8.80 -4.26
CA CYS A 145 -19.66 -7.51 -4.79
C CYS A 145 -20.22 -7.12 -6.17
N GLY A 146 -20.96 -8.00 -6.85
CA GLY A 146 -21.53 -7.74 -8.17
C GLY A 146 -20.57 -7.85 -9.35
N THR A 147 -19.26 -8.10 -9.13
CA THR A 147 -18.30 -8.30 -10.23
C THR A 147 -18.72 -9.49 -11.10
N PRO A 148 -18.67 -9.38 -12.45
CA PRO A 148 -18.88 -10.52 -13.33
C PRO A 148 -17.95 -11.68 -12.96
N LEU A 149 -18.50 -12.89 -12.86
CA LEU A 149 -17.70 -14.08 -12.63
C LEU A 149 -17.20 -14.59 -13.98
N ILE A 150 -15.92 -14.95 -14.03
CA ILE A 150 -15.29 -15.57 -15.19
C ILE A 150 -15.33 -17.08 -14.90
N HIS A 151 -16.06 -17.82 -15.73
CA HIS A 151 -16.20 -19.27 -15.63
C HIS A 151 -15.26 -19.92 -16.66
#